data_AF-A0A1Y4A1B7-F1
#
_entry.id   AF-A0A1Y4A1B7-F1
#
_cell.length_a   1.000
_cell.length_b   1.000
_cell.length_c   1.000
_cell.angle_alpha   90.00
_cell.angle_beta   90.00
_cell.angle_gamma   90.00
#
_symmetry.space_group_name_H-M   'P 1'
#
loop_
_entity.id
_entity.type
_entity.pdbx_description
1 polymer ?
#
loop_
_entity_poly.entity_id
_entity_poly.type
_entity_poly.pdbx_seq_one_letter_code
_entity_poly.pdbx_strand_id
1 'polypeptide(L)'
;MAKKTLEPAHHSLVFVGGRTREIAKIYDYDRDGRAKTDKEIRSEAMLHIRAFAAERNFKIYYVRIWNKDGVTVFDVGSHTEFFHLIPEVNW
;
A
#
# COMPACT_ATOMS: atom_id res chain seq x y z
N MET A 1 0.50 25.86 23.35
CA MET A 1 0.48 24.42 23.01
C MET A 1 -0.24 24.26 21.68
N ALA A 2 0.46 23.94 20.59
CA ALA A 2 -0.17 23.71 19.30
C ALA A 2 -0.97 22.39 19.37
N LYS A 3 -2.25 22.41 19.02
CA LYS A 3 -3.02 21.18 18.78
C LYS A 3 -2.39 20.51 17.57
N LYS A 4 -1.59 19.46 17.80
CA LYS A 4 -1.12 18.58 16.74
C LYS A 4 -2.36 17.86 16.24
N THR A 5 -2.92 18.31 15.12
CA THR A 5 -4.02 17.60 14.46
C THR A 5 -3.50 16.20 14.16
N LEU A 6 -4.11 15.19 14.78
CA LEU A 6 -3.79 13.80 14.47
C LEU A 6 -4.24 13.58 13.02
N GLU A 7 -3.28 13.27 12.15
CA GLU A 7 -3.59 12.80 10.80
C GLU A 7 -4.54 11.59 10.91
N PRO A 8 -5.58 11.49 10.06
CA PRO A 8 -6.46 10.34 10.08
C PRO A 8 -5.66 9.04 9.93
N ALA A 9 -6.11 7.99 10.62
CA ALA A 9 -5.48 6.68 10.56
C ALA A 9 -5.45 6.18 9.10
N HIS A 10 -4.29 5.71 8.67
CA HIS A 10 -4.04 5.28 7.30
C HIS A 10 -2.89 4.29 7.22
N HIS A 11 -2.86 3.60 6.09
CA HIS A 11 -1.76 2.78 5.64
C HIS A 11 -0.95 3.53 4.57
N SER A 12 0.37 3.58 4.72
CA SER A 12 1.30 4.07 3.72
C SER A 12 1.65 2.95 2.75
N LEU A 13 1.40 3.17 1.46
CA LEU A 13 1.85 2.29 0.39
C LEU A 13 3.16 2.86 -0.19
N VAL A 14 4.25 2.14 0.02
CA VAL A 14 5.62 2.56 -0.30
C VAL A 14 6.17 1.66 -1.40
N PHE A 15 6.63 2.26 -2.50
CA PHE A 15 7.44 1.57 -3.49
C PHE A 15 8.88 1.47 -2.98
N VAL A 16 9.43 0.26 -2.99
CA VAL A 16 10.81 -0.05 -2.58
C VAL A 16 11.54 -0.61 -3.80
N GLY A 17 12.48 0.19 -4.32
CA GLY A 17 13.26 -0.13 -5.51
C GLY A 17 14.44 0.83 -5.63
N GLY A 18 14.91 1.13 -6.85
CA GLY A 18 16.05 2.03 -7.07
C GLY A 18 15.90 3.40 -6.41
N ARG A 19 14.66 3.90 -6.27
CA ARG A 19 14.33 5.05 -5.41
C ARG A 19 13.08 4.77 -4.59
N THR A 20 13.25 4.53 -3.30
CA THR A 20 12.15 4.32 -2.37
C THR A 20 11.30 5.58 -2.22
N ARG A 21 9.97 5.44 -2.29
CA ARG A 21 9.02 6.55 -2.09
C ARG A 21 7.62 6.06 -1.72
N GLU A 22 6.91 6.84 -0.91
CA GLU A 22 5.47 6.67 -0.72
C GLU A 22 4.73 7.00 -2.04
N ILE A 23 3.80 6.13 -2.44
CA ILE A 23 3.03 6.28 -3.68
C ILE A 23 1.54 6.50 -3.43
N ALA A 24 1.04 6.14 -2.25
CA ALA A 24 -0.33 6.39 -1.83
C ALA A 24 -0.47 6.32 -0.30
N LYS A 25 -1.48 7.02 0.22
CA LYS A 25 -2.03 6.81 1.56
C LYS A 25 -3.43 6.22 1.43
N ILE A 26 -3.67 5.14 2.15
CA ILE A 26 -4.93 4.40 2.15
C ILE A 26 -5.55 4.56 3.53
N TYR A 27 -6.50 5.48 3.68
CA TYR A 27 -7.12 5.80 4.97
C TYR A 27 -7.94 4.64 5.50
N ASP A 28 -8.05 4.48 6.81
CA ASP A 28 -8.75 3.34 7.41
C ASP A 28 -10.28 3.46 7.31
N TYR A 29 -10.78 4.66 7.02
CA TYR A 29 -12.20 4.97 6.87
C TYR A 29 -12.49 5.44 5.44
N ASP A 30 -13.63 5.03 4.90
CA ASP A 30 -14.14 5.58 3.64
C ASP A 30 -14.75 6.98 3.82
N ARG A 31 -15.28 7.54 2.74
CA ARG A 31 -15.82 8.91 2.72
C ARG A 31 -17.04 9.09 3.61
N ASP A 32 -17.75 8.00 3.90
CA ASP A 32 -18.94 7.99 4.76
C ASP A 32 -18.57 7.72 6.22
N GLY A 33 -17.28 7.57 6.54
CA GLY A 33 -16.78 7.31 7.88
C GLY A 33 -16.91 5.85 8.32
N ARG A 34 -17.18 4.91 7.39
CA ARG A 34 -17.17 3.48 7.69
C ARG A 34 -15.74 2.95 7.63
N ALA A 35 -15.36 2.17 8.64
CA ALA A 35 -14.08 1.48 8.64
C ALA A 35 -13.98 0.49 7.47
N LYS A 36 -12.88 0.56 6.72
CA LYS A 36 -12.54 -0.41 5.68
C LYS A 36 -11.99 -1.67 6.32
N THR A 37 -12.34 -2.79 5.73
CA THR A 37 -11.74 -4.09 6.05
C THR A 37 -10.33 -4.19 5.47
N ASP A 38 -9.51 -5.06 6.05
CA ASP A 38 -8.17 -5.42 5.55
C ASP A 38 -8.20 -5.84 4.07
N LYS A 39 -9.26 -6.54 3.65
CA LYS A 39 -9.49 -6.90 2.23
C LYS A 39 -9.70 -5.67 1.34
N GLU A 40 -10.43 -4.67 1.80
CA GLU A 40 -10.69 -3.43 1.06
C GLU A 40 -9.43 -2.58 0.95
N ILE A 41 -8.68 -2.43 2.06
CA ILE A 41 -7.38 -1.76 2.09
C ILE A 41 -6.40 -2.43 1.11
N ARG A 42 -6.31 -3.76 1.13
CA ARG A 42 -5.47 -4.52 0.19
C ARG A 42 -5.91 -4.35 -1.27
N SER A 43 -7.21 -4.30 -1.52
CA SER A 43 -7.75 -4.10 -2.86
C SER A 43 -7.40 -2.70 -3.40
N GLU A 44 -7.51 -1.67 -2.56
CA GLU A 44 -7.09 -0.31 -2.90
C GLU A 44 -5.59 -0.21 -3.14
N ALA A 45 -4.77 -0.87 -2.31
CA ALA A 45 -3.33 -0.96 -2.53
C ALA A 45 -2.99 -1.56 -3.90
N MET A 46 -3.67 -2.65 -4.28
CA MET A 46 -3.49 -3.27 -5.58
C MET A 46 -3.87 -2.36 -6.75
N LEU A 47 -4.89 -1.50 -6.60
CA LEU A 47 -5.23 -0.50 -7.62
C LEU A 47 -4.10 0.52 -7.82
N HIS A 48 -3.54 1.04 -6.73
CA HIS A 48 -2.39 1.96 -6.78
C HIS A 48 -1.14 1.30 -7.37
N ILE A 49 -0.84 0.05 -7.00
CA ILE A 49 0.28 -0.72 -7.56
C ILE A 49 0.13 -0.88 -9.07
N ARG A 50 -1.06 -1.26 -9.56
CA ARG A 50 -1.33 -1.43 -10.99
C ARG A 50 -1.21 -0.12 -11.75
N ALA A 51 -1.73 0.98 -11.20
CA ALA A 51 -1.59 2.31 -11.80
C ALA A 51 -0.10 2.72 -11.89
N PHE A 52 0.65 2.55 -10.79
CA PHE A 52 2.08 2.84 -10.75
C PHE A 52 2.89 2.03 -11.77
N ALA A 53 2.59 0.74 -11.93
CA ALA A 53 3.24 -0.13 -12.90
C ALA A 53 2.87 0.26 -14.35
N ALA A 54 1.60 0.57 -14.61
CA ALA A 54 1.12 0.98 -15.93
C ALA A 54 1.81 2.27 -16.43
N GLU A 55 1.98 3.27 -15.57
CA GLU A 55 2.72 4.51 -15.87
C GLU A 55 4.18 4.27 -16.28
N ARG A 56 4.76 3.12 -15.90
CA ARG A 56 6.13 2.71 -16.19
C ARG A 56 6.23 1.68 -17.30
N ASN A 57 5.11 1.38 -17.97
CA ASN A 57 5.00 0.31 -18.95
C ASN A 57 5.47 -1.05 -18.40
N PHE A 58 5.30 -1.27 -17.09
CA PHE A 58 5.66 -2.53 -16.43
C PHE A 58 4.45 -3.45 -16.36
N LYS A 59 4.58 -4.65 -16.93
CA LYS A 59 3.53 -5.68 -16.91
C LYS A 59 3.66 -6.56 -15.68
N ILE A 60 2.64 -6.55 -14.82
CA ILE A 60 2.55 -7.45 -13.66
C ILE A 60 1.99 -8.80 -14.12
N TYR A 61 2.79 -9.87 -14.02
CA TYR A 61 2.36 -11.24 -14.40
C TYR A 61 1.74 -12.00 -13.22
N TYR A 62 2.26 -11.79 -12.03
CA TYR A 62 1.76 -12.38 -10.80
C TYR A 62 2.05 -11.42 -9.63
N VAL A 63 1.35 -11.62 -8.52
CA VAL A 63 1.65 -10.92 -7.27
C VAL A 63 1.77 -11.97 -6.16
N ARG A 64 2.93 -11.99 -5.48
CA ARG A 64 3.09 -12.71 -4.21
C ARG A 64 2.89 -11.73 -3.07
N ILE A 65 2.13 -12.14 -2.06
CA ILE A 65 1.78 -11.30 -0.92
C ILE A 65 2.12 -12.04 0.37
N TRP A 66 2.84 -11.39 1.28
CA TRP A 66 3.14 -11.92 2.62
C TRP A 66 3.27 -10.79 3.64
N ASN A 67 3.10 -11.11 4.92
CA ASN A 67 3.36 -10.19 6.02
C ASN A 67 4.73 -10.48 6.63
N LYS A 68 5.46 -9.43 7.01
CA LYS A 68 6.74 -9.52 7.71
C LYS A 68 6.97 -8.23 8.51
N ASP A 69 7.26 -8.36 9.80
CA ASP A 69 7.68 -7.26 10.68
C ASP A 69 6.72 -6.05 10.67
N GLY A 70 5.39 -6.29 10.61
CA GLY A 70 4.38 -5.23 10.59
C GLY A 70 4.14 -4.62 9.20
N VAL A 71 4.60 -5.27 8.14
CA VAL A 71 4.49 -4.83 6.74
C VAL A 71 3.82 -5.91 5.88
N THR A 72 2.80 -5.53 5.10
CA THR A 72 2.32 -6.36 3.99
C THR A 72 3.12 -6.06 2.73
N VAL A 73 3.86 -7.06 2.25
CA VAL A 73 4.72 -6.95 1.06
C VAL A 73 3.97 -7.46 -0.17
N PHE A 74 4.02 -6.69 -1.25
CA PHE A 74 3.57 -7.06 -2.59
C PHE A 74 4.77 -7.18 -3.51
N ASP A 75 5.10 -8.40 -3.91
CA ASP A 75 6.09 -8.70 -4.92
C ASP A 75 5.40 -8.92 -6.26
N VAL A 76 5.68 -8.02 -7.21
CA VAL A 76 5.10 -8.00 -8.55
C VAL A 76 5.97 -8.71 -9.61
N GLY A 77 6.98 -9.47 -9.18
CA GLY A 77 7.84 -10.26 -10.06
C GLY A 77 9.05 -9.50 -10.65
N SER A 78 9.45 -8.38 -10.05
CA SER A 78 10.62 -7.59 -10.47
C SER A 78 11.96 -8.14 -9.93
N HIS A 79 11.92 -9.13 -9.03
CA HIS A 79 13.07 -9.68 -8.26
C HIS A 79 13.78 -8.68 -7.33
N THR A 80 13.78 -7.38 -7.66
CA THR A 80 14.46 -6.31 -6.89
C THR A 80 13.55 -5.18 -6.45
N GLU A 81 12.30 -5.13 -6.91
CA GLU A 81 11.34 -4.07 -6.58
C GLU A 81 10.07 -4.64 -5.94
N PHE A 82 9.62 -3.97 -4.88
CA PHE A 82 8.51 -4.38 -4.04
C PHE A 82 7.60 -3.19 -3.72
N PHE A 83 6.39 -3.49 -3.26
CA PHE A 83 5.55 -2.50 -2.59
C PHE A 83 5.28 -2.93 -1.16
N HIS A 84 5.44 -2.02 -0.22
CA HIS A 84 5.24 -2.25 1.20
C HIS A 84 4.02 -1.44 1.65
N LEU A 85 3.05 -2.11 2.27
CA LEU A 85 1.92 -1.48 2.92
C LEU A 85 2.14 -1.53 4.44
N ILE A 86 2.08 -0.36 5.07
CA ILE A 86 2.43 -0.15 6.48
C ILE A 86 1.33 0.66 7.16
N PRO A 87 0.70 0.19 8.24
CA PRO A 87 0.93 -1.11 8.89
C PRO A 87 0.47 -2.29 8.01
N GLU A 88 0.78 -3.52 8.42
CA GLU A 88 0.27 -4.72 7.75
C GLU A 88 -1.23 -4.91 7.94
N VAL A 89 -1.84 -5.60 6.98
CA VAL A 89 -3.25 -6.02 7.01
C VAL A 89 -3.34 -7.56 7.11
N ASN A 90 -4.38 -8.06 7.77
CA ASN A 90 -4.64 -9.48 7.96
C ASN A 90 -5.40 -10.12 6.79
N TRP A 91 -5.53 -11.45 6.83
CA TRP A 91 -6.17 -12.28 5.80
C TRP A 91 -7.58 -12.71 6.16
#